data_AF-A0A2H9N643-F1
#
_entry.id   AF-A0A2H9N643-F1
#
_cell.length_a   1.000
_cell.length_b   1.000
_cell.length_c   1.000
_cell.angle_alpha   90.00
_cell.angle_beta   90.00
_cell.angle_gamma   90.00
#
_symmetry.space_group_name_H-M   'P 1'
#
loop_
_entity.id
_entity.type
_entity.pdbx_description
1 polymer ?
#
loop_
_entity_poly.entity_id
_entity_poly.type
_entity_poly.pdbx_seq_one_letter_code
_entity_poly.pdbx_strand_id
1 'polypeptide(L)'
;MKIVFSYSPIEELKEAASLVLHKQEYAHLRSVVWPSVSRFISFDRNANKEIKRLESIWLRVANDTNQAFHDLSIKDLGNVTCYVHGISCEGWFNVNKNAIHVRTTNVVNNDERELIETIIHELLHLATYRQELTYEQREKIVDEYLNKPQFKKILGRT
;
A
#
# COMPACT_ATOMS: atom_id res chain seq x y z
N MET A 1 6.43 -0.21 -14.73
CA MET A 1 5.39 -0.90 -13.94
C MET A 1 3.97 -0.36 -14.19
N LYS A 2 2.97 -1.24 -14.10
CA LYS A 2 1.53 -0.93 -14.16
C LYS A 2 0.83 -1.50 -12.92
N ILE A 3 -0.08 -0.73 -12.32
CA ILE A 3 -0.88 -1.17 -11.17
C ILE A 3 -2.32 -1.40 -11.60
N VAL A 4 -2.91 -2.49 -11.14
CA VAL A 4 -4.34 -2.80 -11.26
C VAL A 4 -4.95 -2.74 -9.86
N PHE A 5 -5.82 -1.76 -9.63
CA PHE A 5 -6.56 -1.65 -8.37
C PHE A 5 -7.75 -2.62 -8.39
N SER A 6 -7.90 -3.40 -7.33
CA SER A 6 -8.95 -4.40 -7.23
C SER A 6 -9.49 -4.46 -5.80
N TYR A 7 -10.78 -4.73 -5.68
CA TYR A 7 -11.38 -5.16 -4.42
C TYR A 7 -11.70 -6.65 -4.52
N SER A 8 -11.53 -7.36 -3.42
CA SER A 8 -11.89 -8.77 -3.29
C SER A 8 -12.47 -9.01 -1.90
N PRO A 9 -13.76 -9.38 -1.78
CA PRO A 9 -14.35 -9.75 -0.50
C PRO A 9 -13.56 -10.86 0.21
N ILE A 10 -12.96 -11.78 -0.56
CA ILE A 10 -12.16 -12.88 -0.03
C ILE A 10 -10.86 -12.34 0.59
N GLU A 11 -10.18 -11.39 -0.06
CA GLU A 11 -8.97 -10.81 0.52
C GLU A 11 -9.31 -9.93 1.72
N GLU A 12 -10.40 -9.17 1.69
CA GLU A 12 -10.91 -8.41 2.85
C GLU A 12 -11.21 -9.32 4.06
N LEU A 13 -11.79 -10.51 3.83
CA LEU A 13 -12.01 -11.50 4.90
C LEU A 13 -10.70 -12.08 5.43
N LYS A 14 -9.70 -12.27 4.57
CA LYS A 14 -8.36 -12.70 5.00
C LYS A 14 -7.68 -11.63 5.85
N GLU A 15 -7.80 -10.35 5.48
CA GLU A 15 -7.36 -9.23 6.34
C GLU A 15 -8.01 -9.31 7.71
N ALA A 16 -9.35 -9.43 7.74
CA ALA A 16 -10.11 -9.50 8.99
C ALA A 16 -9.65 -10.66 9.88
N ALA A 17 -9.45 -11.84 9.29
CA ALA A 17 -8.95 -13.00 10.02
C ALA A 17 -7.54 -12.77 10.54
N SER A 18 -6.63 -12.22 9.72
CA SER A 18 -5.26 -11.90 10.10
C SER A 18 -5.22 -10.95 11.30
N LEU A 19 -5.96 -9.83 11.24
CA LEU A 19 -6.03 -8.85 12.32
C LEU A 19 -6.47 -9.48 13.65
N VAL A 20 -7.49 -10.33 13.60
CA VAL A 20 -8.03 -10.98 14.81
C VAL A 20 -7.04 -11.99 15.38
N LEU A 21 -6.42 -12.81 14.54
CA LEU A 21 -5.47 -13.85 14.96
C LEU A 21 -4.17 -13.24 15.52
N HIS A 22 -3.72 -12.14 14.93
CA HIS A 22 -2.46 -11.48 15.28
C HIS A 22 -2.67 -10.19 16.07
N LYS A 23 -3.78 -10.09 16.81
CA LYS A 23 -4.23 -8.85 17.47
C LYS A 23 -3.14 -8.14 18.29
N GLN A 24 -2.26 -8.90 18.96
CA GLN A 24 -1.18 -8.37 19.77
C GLN A 24 -0.09 -7.67 18.93
N GLU A 25 0.20 -8.20 17.74
CA GLU A 25 1.19 -7.64 16.82
C GLU A 25 0.72 -6.28 16.27
N TYR A 26 -0.57 -6.18 15.96
CA TYR A 26 -1.20 -4.94 15.46
C TYR A 26 -1.47 -3.90 16.55
N ALA A 27 -1.41 -4.26 17.84
CA ALA A 27 -1.72 -3.34 18.94
C ALA A 27 -0.74 -2.16 19.04
N HIS A 28 0.47 -2.30 18.48
CA HIS A 28 1.53 -1.29 18.51
C HIS A 28 1.57 -0.39 17.26
N LEU A 29 0.78 -0.71 16.23
CA LEU A 29 0.75 0.06 15.00
C LEU A 29 -0.05 1.36 15.18
N ARG A 30 0.41 2.43 14.52
CA ARG A 30 -0.15 3.78 14.68
C ARG A 30 -1.57 3.92 14.16
N SER A 31 -1.94 3.16 13.13
CA SER A 31 -3.23 3.29 12.44
C SER A 31 -3.71 1.93 11.97
N VAL A 32 -4.61 1.32 12.74
CA VAL A 32 -5.27 0.04 12.39
C VAL A 32 -6.77 0.22 12.44
N VAL A 33 -7.43 -0.20 11.36
CA VAL A 33 -8.89 -0.27 11.32
C VAL A 33 -9.32 -1.71 11.57
N TRP A 34 -9.91 -1.92 12.75
CA TRP A 34 -10.42 -3.23 13.15
C TRP A 34 -11.68 -3.63 12.37
N PRO A 35 -11.84 -4.92 12.05
CA PRO A 35 -13.00 -5.41 11.32
C PRO A 35 -14.29 -5.27 12.13
N SER A 36 -15.36 -4.89 11.44
CA SER A 36 -16.73 -5.06 11.90
C SER A 36 -17.62 -5.44 10.72
N VAL A 37 -18.72 -6.15 11.00
CA VAL A 37 -19.70 -6.52 9.96
C VAL A 37 -20.21 -5.28 9.22
N SER A 38 -20.48 -4.19 9.94
CA SER A 38 -20.92 -2.93 9.35
C SER A 38 -19.87 -2.30 8.43
N ARG A 39 -18.57 -2.35 8.80
CA ARG A 39 -17.48 -1.85 7.96
C ARG A 39 -17.33 -2.68 6.69
N PHE A 40 -17.39 -4.01 6.81
CA PHE A 40 -17.28 -4.90 5.66
C PHE A 40 -18.38 -4.62 4.62
N ILE A 41 -19.65 -4.60 5.06
CA ILE A 41 -20.79 -4.33 4.18
C ILE A 41 -20.71 -2.92 3.60
N SER A 42 -20.33 -1.93 4.41
CA SER A 42 -20.18 -0.55 3.94
C SER A 42 -19.10 -0.44 2.88
N PHE A 43 -17.94 -1.08 3.09
CA PHE A 43 -16.83 -1.02 2.16
C PHE A 43 -17.11 -1.76 0.86
N ASP A 44 -17.65 -2.98 0.93
CA ASP A 44 -18.06 -3.76 -0.24
C ASP A 44 -18.96 -2.94 -1.19
N ARG A 45 -19.95 -2.23 -0.62
CA ARG A 45 -20.85 -1.33 -1.39
C ARG A 45 -20.15 -0.12 -2.00
N ASN A 46 -19.06 0.34 -1.40
CA ASN A 46 -18.32 1.53 -1.84
C ASN A 46 -17.01 1.20 -2.55
N ALA A 47 -16.64 -0.07 -2.68
CA ALA A 47 -15.33 -0.49 -3.18
C ALA A 47 -15.02 0.07 -4.58
N ASN A 48 -15.99 0.05 -5.49
CA ASN A 48 -15.82 0.62 -6.83
C ASN A 48 -15.55 2.14 -6.81
N LYS A 49 -16.10 2.86 -5.84
CA LYS A 49 -15.84 4.29 -5.65
C LYS A 49 -14.41 4.50 -5.16
N GLU A 50 -13.97 3.71 -4.20
CA GLU A 50 -12.60 3.77 -3.66
C GLU A 50 -11.54 3.36 -4.68
N ILE A 51 -11.81 2.34 -5.51
CA ILE A 51 -10.95 1.95 -6.63
C ILE A 51 -10.79 3.13 -7.61
N LYS A 52 -11.89 3.73 -8.08
CA LYS A 52 -11.82 4.87 -9.00
C LYS A 52 -11.07 6.07 -8.40
N ARG A 53 -11.24 6.29 -7.10
CA ARG A 53 -10.49 7.32 -6.36
C ARG A 53 -9.00 7.03 -6.40
N LEU A 54 -8.57 5.81 -6.05
CA LEU A 54 -7.16 5.42 -6.08
C LEU A 54 -6.57 5.44 -7.48
N GLU A 55 -7.30 4.99 -8.49
CA GLU A 55 -6.89 5.09 -9.90
C GLU A 55 -6.61 6.54 -10.30
N SER A 56 -7.54 7.46 -9.99
CA SER A 56 -7.37 8.89 -10.25
C SER A 56 -6.16 9.48 -9.53
N ILE A 57 -5.97 9.14 -8.25
CA ILE A 57 -4.84 9.61 -7.45
C ILE A 57 -3.52 9.10 -8.04
N TRP A 58 -3.46 7.79 -8.34
CA TRP A 58 -2.26 7.12 -8.84
C TRP A 58 -1.87 7.61 -10.24
N LEU A 59 -2.83 7.83 -11.13
CA LEU A 59 -2.57 8.31 -12.49
C LEU A 59 -1.74 9.61 -12.51
N ARG A 60 -1.87 10.47 -11.49
CA ARG A 60 -1.13 11.73 -11.39
C ARG A 60 0.36 11.54 -11.07
N VAL A 61 0.74 10.42 -10.46
CA VAL A 61 2.11 10.15 -10.00
C VAL A 61 2.74 8.91 -10.63
N ALA A 62 1.98 8.12 -11.39
CA ALA A 62 2.42 6.85 -11.95
C ALA A 62 3.64 7.00 -12.88
N ASN A 63 3.64 8.02 -13.74
CA ASN A 63 4.75 8.24 -14.66
C ASN A 63 6.04 8.61 -13.92
N ASP A 64 5.95 9.57 -13.00
CA ASP A 64 7.10 10.01 -12.20
C ASP A 64 7.63 8.88 -11.31
N THR A 65 6.73 8.04 -10.77
CA THR A 65 7.12 6.87 -9.98
C THR A 65 7.84 5.83 -10.84
N ASN A 66 7.33 5.53 -12.03
CA ASN A 66 8.02 4.63 -12.97
C ASN A 66 9.39 5.17 -13.38
N GLN A 67 9.49 6.48 -13.63
CA GLN A 67 10.76 7.12 -13.94
C GLN A 67 11.72 7.05 -12.74
N ALA A 68 11.25 7.26 -11.51
CA ALA A 68 12.06 7.13 -10.31
C ALA A 68 12.61 5.71 -10.12
N PHE A 69 11.77 4.69 -10.35
CA PHE A 69 12.21 3.29 -10.34
C PHE A 69 13.31 3.03 -11.38
N HIS A 70 13.13 3.54 -12.59
CA HIS A 70 14.10 3.41 -13.67
C HIS A 70 15.43 4.13 -13.34
N ASP A 71 15.37 5.41 -12.96
CA ASP A 71 16.54 6.25 -12.68
C ASP A 71 17.39 5.71 -11.53
N LEU A 72 16.74 5.11 -10.53
CA LEU A 72 17.39 4.51 -9.37
C LEU A 72 17.74 3.04 -9.57
N SER A 73 17.56 2.51 -10.79
CA SER A 73 17.81 1.09 -11.13
C SER A 73 17.11 0.12 -10.18
N ILE A 74 15.90 0.47 -9.75
CA ILE A 74 15.03 -0.38 -8.93
C ILE A 74 14.39 -1.41 -9.85
N LYS A 75 14.27 -2.65 -9.36
CA LYS A 75 13.64 -3.76 -10.09
C LYS A 75 12.28 -3.36 -10.64
N ASP A 76 12.05 -3.55 -11.94
CA ASP A 76 10.71 -3.41 -12.53
C ASP A 76 9.81 -4.57 -12.07
N LEU A 77 8.68 -4.19 -11.48
CA LEU A 77 7.69 -5.11 -10.94
C LEU A 77 6.69 -5.59 -11.99
N GLY A 78 6.72 -5.05 -13.22
CA GLY A 78 5.79 -5.40 -14.27
C GLY A 78 4.35 -5.00 -13.91
N ASN A 79 3.43 -5.97 -13.86
CA ASN A 79 2.04 -5.76 -13.45
C ASN A 79 1.85 -6.13 -11.97
N VAL A 80 1.45 -5.16 -11.16
CA VAL A 80 1.18 -5.31 -9.72
C VAL A 80 -0.32 -5.21 -9.46
N THR A 81 -0.87 -6.09 -8.64
CA THR A 81 -2.25 -5.95 -8.15
C THR A 81 -2.24 -5.17 -6.84
N CYS A 82 -3.03 -4.10 -6.76
CA CYS A 82 -3.26 -3.37 -5.51
C CYS A 82 -4.64 -3.74 -4.97
N TYR A 83 -4.68 -4.55 -3.91
CA TYR A 83 -5.90 -4.87 -3.20
C TYR A 83 -6.30 -3.71 -2.29
N VAL A 84 -7.53 -3.25 -2.47
CA VAL A 84 -8.08 -2.08 -1.79
C VAL A 84 -8.92 -2.56 -0.62
N HIS A 85 -8.65 -2.04 0.57
CA HIS A 85 -9.24 -2.51 1.82
C HIS A 85 -9.94 -1.42 2.62
N GLY A 86 -11.03 -1.80 3.31
CA GLY A 86 -11.76 -0.92 4.23
C GLY A 86 -11.28 -1.02 5.66
N ILE A 87 -10.52 -2.07 5.96
CA ILE A 87 -9.94 -2.43 7.25
C ILE A 87 -8.42 -2.67 7.09
N SER A 88 -7.74 -3.10 8.15
CA SER A 88 -6.29 -3.40 8.18
C SER A 88 -5.39 -2.24 8.63
N CYS A 89 -4.08 -2.46 8.59
CA CYS A 89 -3.04 -1.42 8.70
C CYS A 89 -3.08 -0.50 7.47
N GLU A 90 -2.17 0.46 7.36
CA GLU A 90 -2.12 1.39 6.22
C GLU A 90 -1.83 0.65 4.91
N GLY A 91 -0.78 -0.16 4.90
CA GLY A 91 -0.47 -1.05 3.78
C GLY A 91 0.35 -2.28 4.22
N TRP A 92 0.45 -3.23 3.30
CA TRP A 92 1.40 -4.35 3.34
C TRP A 92 1.56 -4.95 1.93
N PHE A 93 2.52 -5.86 1.74
CA PHE A 93 2.84 -6.43 0.42
C PHE A 93 2.94 -7.97 0.43
N ASN A 94 2.64 -8.59 -0.71
CA ASN A 94 2.69 -10.03 -0.93
C ASN A 94 3.58 -10.37 -2.14
N VAL A 95 4.80 -10.83 -1.86
CA VAL A 95 5.81 -11.19 -2.87
C VAL A 95 5.31 -12.31 -3.79
N ASN A 96 4.65 -13.33 -3.24
CA ASN A 96 4.21 -14.50 -4.00
C ASN A 96 3.11 -14.17 -5.01
N LYS A 97 2.29 -13.16 -4.72
CA LYS A 97 1.21 -12.70 -5.60
C LYS A 97 1.59 -11.50 -6.47
N ASN A 98 2.81 -10.96 -6.31
CA ASN A 98 3.22 -9.66 -6.85
C ASN A 98 2.14 -8.59 -6.60
N ALA A 99 1.72 -8.49 -5.34
CA ALA A 99 0.60 -7.66 -4.93
C ALA A 99 0.95 -6.77 -3.75
N ILE A 100 0.27 -5.63 -3.66
CA ILE A 100 0.24 -4.76 -2.49
C ILE A 100 -1.19 -4.66 -1.99
N HIS A 101 -1.34 -4.35 -0.72
CA HIS A 101 -2.61 -4.24 -0.02
C HIS A 101 -2.64 -2.87 0.64
N VAL A 102 -3.68 -2.08 0.39
CA VAL A 102 -3.76 -0.69 0.85
C VAL A 102 -5.14 -0.42 1.43
N ARG A 103 -5.17 0.11 2.66
CA ARG A 103 -6.40 0.59 3.28
C ARG A 103 -6.71 2.00 2.82
N THR A 104 -7.97 2.27 2.44
CA THR A 104 -8.39 3.61 1.98
C THR A 104 -9.24 4.40 2.97
N THR A 105 -9.63 3.78 4.07
CA THR A 105 -10.41 4.41 5.14
C THR A 105 -9.51 5.02 6.21
N ASN A 106 -10.03 5.97 7.00
CA ASN A 106 -9.30 6.63 8.10
C ASN A 106 -7.98 7.31 7.66
N VAL A 107 -7.90 7.75 6.40
CA VAL A 107 -6.84 8.64 5.91
C VAL A 107 -7.01 10.01 6.56
N VAL A 108 -5.95 10.54 7.17
CA VAL A 108 -6.04 11.78 7.96
C VAL A 108 -6.41 12.95 7.03
N ASN A 109 -7.48 13.68 7.36
CA ASN A 109 -8.00 14.80 6.55
C ASN A 109 -8.30 14.46 5.07
N ASN A 110 -8.48 13.18 4.72
CA ASN A 110 -8.51 12.72 3.33
C ASN A 110 -7.28 13.13 2.51
N ASP A 111 -6.11 13.24 3.13
CA ASP A 111 -4.88 13.58 2.43
C ASP A 111 -4.49 12.45 1.45
N GLU A 112 -4.68 12.74 0.16
CA GLU A 112 -4.34 11.82 -0.92
C GLU A 112 -2.85 11.46 -0.94
N ARG A 113 -1.98 12.28 -0.32
CA ARG A 113 -0.55 12.00 -0.19
C ARG A 113 -0.25 10.80 0.68
N GLU A 114 -1.03 10.58 1.73
CA GLU A 114 -0.88 9.40 2.59
C GLU A 114 -1.06 8.13 1.75
N LEU A 115 -2.09 8.09 0.91
CA LEU A 115 -2.35 6.96 0.00
C LEU A 115 -1.24 6.78 -1.05
N ILE A 116 -0.75 7.87 -1.63
CA ILE A 116 0.37 7.82 -2.59
C ILE A 116 1.62 7.26 -1.90
N GLU A 117 1.92 7.76 -0.70
CA GLU A 117 3.08 7.33 0.08
C GLU A 117 2.98 5.85 0.43
N THR A 118 1.84 5.40 0.95
CA THR A 118 1.61 3.98 1.26
C THR A 118 1.81 3.12 0.01
N ILE A 119 1.21 3.49 -1.14
CA ILE A 119 1.40 2.72 -2.38
C ILE A 119 2.88 2.66 -2.76
N ILE A 120 3.59 3.78 -2.77
CA ILE A 120 5.02 3.81 -3.14
C ILE A 120 5.86 3.00 -2.15
N HIS A 121 5.58 3.11 -0.85
CA HIS A 121 6.26 2.39 0.22
C HIS A 121 6.13 0.87 0.02
N GLU A 122 4.92 0.36 -0.21
CA GLU A 122 4.69 -1.07 -0.44
C GLU A 122 5.30 -1.58 -1.75
N LEU A 123 5.32 -0.75 -2.80
CA LEU A 123 5.99 -1.08 -4.06
C LEU A 123 7.51 -1.19 -3.88
N LEU A 124 8.11 -0.29 -3.09
CA LEU A 124 9.52 -0.35 -2.77
C LEU A 124 9.85 -1.61 -1.97
N HIS A 125 9.02 -1.99 -0.99
CA HIS A 125 9.17 -3.28 -0.32
C HIS A 125 9.11 -4.45 -1.30
N LEU A 126 8.12 -4.47 -2.19
CA LEU A 126 7.97 -5.55 -3.17
C LEU A 126 9.17 -5.64 -4.12
N ALA A 127 9.73 -4.50 -4.55
CA ALA A 127 10.85 -4.44 -5.46
C ALA A 127 12.20 -4.77 -4.82
N THR A 128 12.35 -4.45 -3.52
CA THR A 128 13.61 -4.59 -2.78
C THR A 128 13.61 -5.78 -1.82
N TYR A 129 12.53 -6.57 -1.79
CA TYR A 129 12.37 -7.68 -0.88
C TYR A 129 13.52 -8.69 -0.98
N ARG A 130 14.06 -9.01 0.20
CA ARG A 130 15.07 -10.04 0.42
C ARG A 130 14.67 -10.83 1.65
N GLN A 131 14.55 -12.16 1.50
CA GLN A 131 14.02 -13.05 2.53
C GLN A 131 14.99 -13.17 3.71
N GLU A 132 16.28 -13.05 3.44
CA GLU A 132 17.36 -13.13 4.42
C GLU A 132 17.47 -11.91 5.34
N LEU A 133 16.78 -10.81 5.02
CA LEU A 133 16.80 -9.59 5.81
C LEU A 133 15.75 -9.61 6.93
N THR A 134 16.04 -8.92 8.03
CA THR A 134 15.05 -8.65 9.08
C THR A 134 14.03 -7.60 8.62
N TYR A 135 12.94 -7.45 9.37
CA TYR A 135 11.96 -6.39 9.13
C TYR A 135 12.60 -5.00 9.14
N GLU A 136 13.34 -4.66 10.20
CA GLU A 136 14.02 -3.35 10.34
C GLU A 136 15.00 -3.07 9.19
N GLN A 137 15.70 -4.09 8.70
CA GLN A 137 16.61 -3.95 7.56
C GLN A 137 15.85 -3.65 6.26
N ARG A 138 14.68 -4.27 6.05
CA ARG A 138 13.83 -3.98 4.89
C ARG A 138 13.24 -2.57 4.97
N GLU A 139 12.76 -2.15 6.13
CA GLU A 139 12.29 -0.77 6.35
C GLU A 139 13.38 0.25 6.02
N LYS A 140 14.60 0.03 6.52
CA LYS A 140 15.72 0.93 6.27
C LYS A 140 16.02 1.10 4.77
N ILE A 141 15.93 0.03 3.98
CA ILE A 141 16.12 0.09 2.52
C ILE A 141 15.03 0.96 1.88
N VAL A 142 13.77 0.78 2.28
CA VAL A 142 12.65 1.58 1.78
C VAL A 142 12.83 3.05 2.17
N ASP A 143 13.18 3.34 3.41
CA ASP A 143 13.47 4.70 3.90
C ASP A 143 14.61 5.36 3.12
N GLU A 144 15.68 4.62 2.82
CA GLU A 144 16.80 5.10 2.01
C GLU A 144 16.35 5.50 0.59
N TYR A 145 15.44 4.75 -0.03
CA TYR A 145 14.84 5.10 -1.32
C TYR A 145 13.89 6.29 -1.21
N LEU A 146 12.99 6.30 -0.23
CA LEU A 146 12.04 7.41 -0.01
C LEU A 146 12.75 8.75 0.25
N ASN A 147 13.97 8.71 0.79
CA ASN A 147 14.81 9.88 1.00
C ASN A 147 15.55 10.38 -0.26
N LYS A 148 15.49 9.66 -1.38
CA LYS A 148 16.10 10.11 -2.64
C LYS A 148 15.31 11.28 -3.25
N PRO A 149 15.99 12.21 -3.96
CA PRO A 149 15.34 13.39 -4.54
C PRO A 149 14.14 13.08 -5.44
N GLN A 150 14.18 11.95 -6.17
CA GLN A 150 13.11 11.49 -7.06
C GLN A 150 11.80 11.26 -6.28
N PHE A 151 11.85 10.48 -5.20
CA PHE A 151 10.67 10.18 -4.39
C PHE A 151 10.25 11.34 -3.49
N LYS A 152 11.22 12.08 -2.93
CA LYS A 152 10.95 13.31 -2.18
C LYS A 152 10.14 14.32 -3.01
N LYS A 153 10.50 14.51 -4.28
CA LYS A 153 9.76 15.37 -5.22
C LYS A 153 8.32 14.88 -5.45
N ILE A 154 8.14 13.59 -5.71
CA ILE A 154 6.79 12.99 -5.93
C ILE A 154 5.91 13.19 -4.69
N LEU A 155 6.46 13.00 -3.50
CA LEU A 155 5.75 13.10 -2.23
C LEU A 155 5.62 14.54 -1.70
N GLY A 156 6.21 15.53 -2.38
CA GLY A 156 6.21 16.92 -1.92
C GLY A 156 6.98 17.15 -0.62
N ARG A 157 7.99 16.33 -0.33
CA ARG A 157 8.90 16.44 0.83
C ARG A 157 10.14 17.23 0.40
N THR A 158 10.27 18.47 0.86
CA THR A 158 11.50 19.28 0.70
C THR A 158 12.56 18.84 1.69
#